data_AF-A0A961RP09-F1
#
_entry.id   AF-A0A961RP09-F1
#
_cell.length_a   1.000
_cell.length_b   1.000
_cell.length_c   1.000
_cell.angle_alpha   90.00
_cell.angle_beta   90.00
_cell.angle_gamma   90.00
#
_symmetry.space_group_name_H-M   'P 1'
#
loop_
_entity.id
_entity.type
_entity.pdbx_description
1 polymer ?
#
loop_
_entity_poly.entity_id
_entity_poly.type
_entity_poly.pdbx_seq_one_letter_code
_entity_poly.pdbx_strand_id
1 'polypeptide(L)'
;MKIVSHSRPAMVAYQDLLRLHFDEQASELVGSVEERRRNGRTYLYERFRIGSEMKSRYLGEDKPDLRDRLERAQALKSESQARRKAMTRLTRILRAEAFIATDRETGSLLLAFSRTGMFRLGGTIVGTTAYGLYQGELGVRMDYEELAQTGDIDVASFERLSVALEDKVEDAPGDILKQLKFDPVPGVNDRQVWRWRQSHTGAMVEFLTPAFGEETVKPLPALGVSAQALNYLNFLLKDPIPAIALYRSGVLVQVPRPERFAIHKLIVADRRQGGPDQLKSRKDRAQAAFLVAVLADDRPDELAEAYEDALSRGVRWRARINASLKRMPETAERLAALA
;
A
#
# COMPACT_ATOMS: atom_id res chain seq x y z
N MET A 1 21.43 6.15 14.98
CA MET A 1 21.11 6.17 13.54
C MET A 1 20.94 7.62 13.08
N LYS A 2 21.48 8.04 11.93
CA LYS A 2 21.31 9.42 11.43
C LYS A 2 20.12 9.49 10.47
N ILE A 3 19.06 10.18 10.87
CA ILE A 3 17.90 10.46 10.00
C ILE A 3 18.25 11.68 9.14
N VAL A 4 18.01 11.59 7.83
CA VAL A 4 18.27 12.68 6.89
C VAL A 4 16.97 13.06 6.21
N SER A 5 16.48 14.27 6.46
CA SER A 5 15.27 14.77 5.82
C SER A 5 15.49 15.10 4.34
N HIS A 6 14.43 14.94 3.54
CA HIS A 6 14.36 15.56 2.22
C HIS A 6 14.25 17.09 2.33
N SER A 7 14.60 17.79 1.26
CA SER A 7 14.47 19.23 1.22
C SER A 7 13.00 19.66 1.28
N ARG A 8 12.73 20.84 1.84
CA ARG A 8 11.36 21.41 1.85
C ARG A 8 10.76 21.51 0.43
N PRO A 9 11.49 21.96 -0.60
CA PRO A 9 10.97 21.94 -1.98
C PRO A 9 10.58 20.54 -2.47
N ALA A 10 11.33 19.50 -2.11
CA ALA A 10 10.99 18.13 -2.47
C ALA A 10 9.67 17.69 -1.82
N MET A 11 9.45 18.04 -0.55
CA MET A 11 8.20 17.73 0.15
C MET A 11 7.00 18.45 -0.45
N VAL A 12 7.14 19.73 -0.80
CA VAL A 12 6.11 20.48 -1.51
C VAL A 12 5.80 19.82 -2.86
N ALA A 13 6.83 19.45 -3.62
CA ALA A 13 6.66 18.76 -4.91
C ALA A 13 5.95 17.41 -4.77
N TYR A 14 6.22 16.65 -3.70
CA TYR A 14 5.55 15.38 -3.42
C TYR A 14 4.06 15.59 -3.10
N GLN A 15 3.75 16.53 -2.21
CA GLN A 15 2.37 16.86 -1.83
C GLN A 15 1.56 17.36 -3.04
N ASP A 16 2.15 18.21 -3.88
CA ASP A 16 1.53 18.65 -5.13
C ASP A 16 1.29 17.49 -6.09
N LEU A 17 2.26 16.58 -6.23
CA LEU A 17 2.11 15.42 -7.10
C LEU A 17 0.97 14.51 -6.62
N LEU A 18 0.89 14.26 -5.31
CA LEU A 18 -0.18 13.49 -4.69
C LEU A 18 -1.55 14.14 -4.93
N ARG A 19 -1.66 15.46 -4.71
CA ARG A 19 -2.88 16.22 -4.99
C ARG A 19 -3.32 16.11 -6.45
N LEU A 20 -2.39 16.28 -7.40
CA LEU A 20 -2.68 16.15 -8.83
C LEU A 20 -3.12 14.74 -9.22
N HIS A 21 -2.61 13.69 -8.55
CA HIS A 21 -3.07 12.32 -8.80
C HIS A 21 -4.54 12.10 -8.41
N PHE A 22 -5.00 12.69 -7.31
CA PHE A 22 -6.41 12.64 -6.97
C PHE A 22 -7.29 13.44 -7.94
N ASP A 23 -6.81 14.61 -8.37
CA ASP A 23 -7.52 15.43 -9.35
C ASP A 23 -7.60 14.71 -10.72
N GLU A 24 -6.55 13.96 -11.09
CA GLU A 24 -6.55 13.12 -12.29
C GLU A 24 -7.58 12.00 -12.19
N GLN A 25 -7.65 11.28 -11.07
CA GLN A 25 -8.66 10.23 -10.85
C GLN A 25 -10.10 10.78 -10.96
N ALA A 26 -10.38 11.95 -10.40
CA ALA A 26 -11.69 12.58 -10.53
C ALA A 26 -11.99 13.00 -11.98
N SER A 27 -10.97 13.42 -12.74
CA SER A 27 -11.13 13.83 -14.15
C SER A 27 -11.42 12.69 -15.12
N GLU A 28 -11.18 11.44 -14.71
CA GLU A 28 -11.50 10.23 -15.48
C GLU A 28 -13.00 9.91 -15.49
N LEU A 29 -13.82 10.65 -14.72
CA LEU A 29 -15.26 10.52 -14.72
C LEU A 29 -15.84 10.76 -16.13
N VAL A 30 -16.59 9.78 -16.60
CA VAL A 30 -17.37 9.75 -17.85
C VAL A 30 -18.87 9.56 -17.58
N GLY A 31 -19.23 9.06 -16.41
CA GLY A 31 -20.60 8.78 -15.98
C GLY A 31 -21.17 9.74 -14.94
N SER A 32 -22.35 9.39 -14.41
CA SER A 32 -22.98 10.08 -13.28
C SER A 32 -22.54 9.48 -11.95
N VAL A 33 -22.47 10.28 -10.89
CA VAL A 33 -22.19 9.78 -9.54
C VAL A 33 -23.47 9.23 -8.90
N GLU A 34 -23.39 8.04 -8.32
CA GLU A 34 -24.43 7.32 -7.59
C GLU A 34 -23.96 7.07 -6.14
N GLU A 35 -24.85 7.21 -5.18
CA GLU A 35 -24.56 6.95 -3.76
C GLU A 35 -25.11 5.58 -3.34
N ARG A 36 -24.32 4.81 -2.60
CA ARG A 36 -24.74 3.55 -2.00
C ARG A 36 -24.44 3.54 -0.51
N ARG A 37 -25.43 3.21 0.31
CA ARG A 37 -25.28 3.10 1.76
C ARG A 37 -25.12 1.65 2.18
N ARG A 38 -24.04 1.34 2.91
CA ARG A 38 -23.76 -0.01 3.45
C ARG A 38 -23.08 0.10 4.81
N ASN A 39 -23.52 -0.69 5.79
CA ASN A 39 -22.94 -0.76 7.14
C ASN A 39 -22.76 0.61 7.82
N GLY A 40 -23.73 1.51 7.65
CA GLY A 40 -23.69 2.85 8.24
C GLY A 40 -22.74 3.85 7.55
N ARG A 41 -22.10 3.47 6.43
CA ARG A 41 -21.26 4.33 5.61
C ARG A 41 -21.87 4.57 4.24
N THR A 42 -21.55 5.71 3.63
CA THR A 42 -21.94 6.06 2.26
C THR A 42 -20.74 5.92 1.35
N TYR A 43 -20.96 5.32 0.18
CA TYR A 43 -19.95 5.04 -0.83
C TYR A 43 -20.39 5.66 -2.16
N LEU A 44 -19.43 6.27 -2.88
CA LEU A 44 -19.66 6.92 -4.16
C LEU A 44 -19.25 5.99 -5.30
N TYR A 45 -20.08 5.97 -6.34
CA TYR A 45 -19.91 5.14 -7.52
C TYR A 45 -20.08 5.99 -8.77
N GLU A 46 -19.26 5.73 -9.78
CA GLU A 46 -19.52 6.18 -11.14
C GLU A 46 -20.42 5.17 -11.83
N ARG A 47 -21.51 5.64 -12.42
CA ARG A 47 -22.43 4.85 -13.25
C ARG A 47 -22.28 5.30 -14.71
N PHE A 48 -21.86 4.39 -15.58
CA PHE A 48 -21.61 4.67 -16.99
C PHE A 48 -22.01 3.50 -17.88
N ARG A 49 -22.09 3.74 -19.19
CA ARG A 49 -22.52 2.75 -20.17
C ARG A 49 -21.35 2.27 -21.02
N ILE A 50 -21.20 0.96 -21.17
CA ILE A 50 -20.30 0.34 -22.16
C ILE A 50 -21.18 -0.46 -23.12
N GLY A 51 -21.31 0.02 -24.36
CA GLY A 51 -22.24 -0.58 -25.33
C GLY A 51 -23.69 -0.48 -24.85
N SER A 52 -24.37 -1.62 -24.69
CA SER A 52 -25.72 -1.69 -24.12
C SER A 52 -25.73 -1.81 -22.59
N GLU A 53 -24.63 -2.27 -21.99
CA GLU A 53 -24.55 -2.62 -20.57
C GLU A 53 -24.26 -1.40 -19.69
N MET A 54 -25.01 -1.28 -18.59
CA MET A 54 -24.71 -0.34 -17.53
C MET A 54 -23.67 -0.95 -16.59
N LYS A 55 -22.58 -0.22 -16.35
CA LYS A 55 -21.54 -0.60 -15.39
C LYS A 55 -21.45 0.44 -14.28
N SER A 56 -20.97 -0.03 -13.13
CA SER A 56 -20.65 0.82 -11.99
C SER A 56 -19.19 0.64 -11.62
N ARG A 57 -18.53 1.73 -11.25
CA ARG A 57 -17.14 1.75 -10.79
C ARG A 57 -17.10 2.45 -9.44
N TYR A 58 -16.56 1.77 -8.42
CA TYR A 58 -16.36 2.36 -7.10
C TYR A 58 -15.40 3.55 -7.18
N LEU A 59 -15.75 4.68 -6.57
CA LEU A 59 -14.93 5.90 -6.52
C LEU A 59 -14.26 6.09 -5.17
N GLY A 60 -14.93 5.71 -4.07
CA GLY A 60 -14.43 5.89 -2.71
C GLY A 60 -15.56 5.98 -1.68
N GLU A 61 -15.18 6.04 -0.40
CA GLU A 61 -16.10 6.43 0.67
C GLU A 61 -16.45 7.91 0.51
N ASP A 62 -17.70 8.24 0.84
CA ASP A 62 -18.21 9.61 0.76
C ASP A 62 -17.53 10.52 1.80
N LYS A 63 -16.51 11.23 1.33
CA LYS A 63 -15.75 12.22 2.09
C LYS A 63 -15.85 13.59 1.40
N PRO A 64 -15.85 14.71 2.17
CA PRO A 64 -15.93 16.05 1.61
C PRO A 64 -14.94 16.30 0.45
N ASP A 65 -13.66 15.95 0.65
CA ASP A 65 -12.61 16.12 -0.36
C ASP A 65 -12.88 15.36 -1.67
N LEU A 66 -13.51 14.18 -1.59
CA LEU A 66 -13.84 13.41 -2.77
C LEU A 66 -15.02 14.04 -3.51
N ARG A 67 -16.06 14.50 -2.79
CA ARG A 67 -17.19 15.21 -3.40
C ARG A 67 -16.75 16.49 -4.10
N ASP A 68 -15.98 17.33 -3.43
CA ASP A 68 -15.47 18.59 -3.98
C ASP A 68 -14.66 18.39 -5.27
N ARG A 69 -13.97 17.25 -5.38
CA ARG A 69 -13.25 16.88 -6.61
C ARG A 69 -14.17 16.39 -7.71
N LEU A 70 -15.14 15.53 -7.38
CA LEU A 70 -16.11 15.01 -8.34
C LEU A 70 -17.01 16.11 -8.91
N GLU A 71 -17.39 17.11 -8.12
CA GLU A 71 -18.13 18.28 -8.59
C GLU A 71 -17.33 19.10 -9.62
N ARG A 72 -16.00 19.12 -9.49
CA ARG A 72 -15.10 19.79 -10.42
C ARG A 72 -14.61 18.88 -11.55
N ALA A 73 -15.06 17.64 -11.65
CA ALA A 73 -14.53 16.64 -12.59
C ALA A 73 -14.50 17.13 -14.05
N GLN A 74 -15.54 17.83 -14.50
CA GLN A 74 -15.60 18.35 -15.87
C GLN A 74 -14.57 19.45 -16.13
N ALA A 75 -14.39 20.39 -15.19
CA ALA A 75 -13.34 21.40 -15.26
C ALA A 75 -11.96 20.74 -15.26
N LEU A 76 -11.74 19.79 -14.35
CA LEU A 76 -10.50 19.02 -14.27
C LEU A 76 -10.22 18.29 -15.60
N LYS A 77 -11.23 17.72 -16.26
CA LYS A 77 -11.07 17.01 -17.53
C LYS A 77 -10.49 17.90 -18.64
N SER A 78 -10.91 19.17 -18.70
CA SER A 78 -10.37 20.15 -19.66
C SER A 78 -8.88 20.44 -19.45
N GLU A 79 -8.38 20.27 -18.22
CA GLU A 79 -7.00 20.54 -17.83
C GLU A 79 -6.11 19.28 -17.82
N SER A 80 -6.63 18.10 -18.18
CA SER A 80 -5.91 16.82 -18.03
C SER A 80 -4.53 16.82 -18.69
N GLN A 81 -4.39 17.39 -19.89
CA GLN A 81 -3.09 17.44 -20.56
C GLN A 81 -2.06 18.31 -19.81
N ALA A 82 -2.49 19.47 -19.29
CA ALA A 82 -1.63 20.36 -18.51
C ALA A 82 -1.23 19.71 -17.18
N ARG A 83 -2.19 19.05 -16.51
CA ARG A 83 -1.95 18.29 -15.27
C ARG A 83 -0.97 17.15 -15.49
N ARG A 84 -1.11 16.33 -16.54
CA ARG A 84 -0.15 15.25 -16.87
C ARG A 84 1.28 15.78 -17.12
N LYS A 85 1.41 16.93 -17.78
CA LYS A 85 2.71 17.61 -17.96
C LYS A 85 3.29 18.06 -16.61
N ALA A 86 2.47 18.64 -15.73
CA ALA A 86 2.88 19.04 -14.39
C ALA A 86 3.31 17.86 -13.52
N MET A 87 2.54 16.77 -13.50
CA MET A 87 2.87 15.53 -12.79
C MET A 87 4.23 14.98 -13.26
N THR A 88 4.44 14.92 -14.57
CA THR A 88 5.72 14.48 -15.16
C THR A 88 6.90 15.36 -14.72
N ARG A 89 6.69 16.69 -14.68
CA ARG A 89 7.69 17.64 -14.20
C ARG A 89 8.01 17.43 -12.71
N LEU A 90 6.99 17.24 -11.86
CA LEU A 90 7.16 17.00 -10.43
C LEU A 90 7.89 15.68 -10.16
N THR A 91 7.54 14.60 -10.85
CA THR A 91 8.27 13.32 -10.74
C THR A 91 9.75 13.48 -11.10
N ARG A 92 10.07 14.31 -12.12
CA ARG A 92 11.46 14.60 -12.49
C ARG A 92 12.18 15.39 -11.39
N ILE A 93 11.52 16.37 -10.77
CA ILE A 93 12.07 17.12 -9.63
C ILE A 93 12.37 16.18 -8.46
N LEU A 94 11.42 15.33 -8.08
CA LEU A 94 11.60 14.39 -6.97
C LEU A 94 12.79 13.44 -7.20
N ARG A 95 12.97 12.94 -8.43
CA ARG A 95 14.16 12.15 -8.79
C ARG A 95 15.46 12.93 -8.66
N ALA A 96 15.47 14.20 -9.04
CA ALA A 96 16.64 15.08 -8.88
C ALA A 96 16.93 15.38 -7.39
N GLU A 97 15.88 15.40 -6.55
CA GLU A 97 15.95 15.52 -5.09
C GLU A 97 16.30 14.19 -4.37
N ALA A 98 16.76 13.19 -5.14
CA ALA A 98 17.16 11.87 -4.67
C ALA A 98 16.04 11.06 -3.99
N PHE A 99 14.77 11.31 -4.34
CA PHE A 99 13.73 10.34 -4.02
C PHE A 99 14.02 9.03 -4.75
N ILE A 100 13.88 7.93 -4.02
CA ILE A 100 14.06 6.58 -4.55
C ILE A 100 12.92 6.30 -5.51
N ALA A 101 13.28 6.12 -6.78
CA ALA A 101 12.34 5.76 -7.81
C ALA A 101 12.11 4.25 -7.86
N THR A 102 10.91 3.88 -8.26
CA THR A 102 10.57 2.48 -8.56
C THR A 102 11.25 2.07 -9.86
N ASP A 103 11.79 0.85 -9.89
CA ASP A 103 12.33 0.23 -11.10
C ASP A 103 11.24 0.05 -12.19
N ARG A 104 11.67 -0.32 -13.40
CA ARG A 104 10.77 -0.39 -14.55
C ARG A 104 9.72 -1.48 -14.38
N GLU A 105 10.14 -2.63 -13.89
CA GLU A 105 9.34 -3.84 -13.73
C GLU A 105 8.23 -3.57 -12.71
N THR A 106 8.61 -3.21 -11.48
CA THR A 106 7.70 -2.85 -10.39
C THR A 106 6.82 -1.68 -10.78
N GLY A 107 7.39 -0.63 -11.37
CA GLY A 107 6.65 0.57 -11.74
C GLY A 107 5.58 0.28 -12.81
N SER A 108 5.90 -0.55 -13.80
CA SER A 108 4.96 -0.95 -14.86
C SER A 108 3.77 -1.75 -14.31
N LEU A 109 4.03 -2.62 -13.35
CA LEU A 109 3.01 -3.43 -12.69
C LEU A 109 2.10 -2.59 -11.80
N LEU A 110 2.68 -1.71 -10.97
CA LEU A 110 1.90 -0.78 -10.14
C LEU A 110 1.01 0.12 -11.01
N LEU A 111 1.53 0.61 -12.14
CA LEU A 111 0.74 1.40 -13.08
C LEU A 111 -0.44 0.60 -13.66
N ALA A 112 -0.23 -0.68 -14.01
CA ALA A 112 -1.29 -1.53 -14.52
C ALA A 112 -2.37 -1.78 -13.46
N PHE A 113 -1.98 -2.12 -12.21
CA PHE A 113 -2.93 -2.29 -11.10
C PHE A 113 -3.70 -1.02 -10.74
N SER A 114 -3.04 0.15 -10.79
CA SER A 114 -3.70 1.43 -10.54
C SER A 114 -4.83 1.69 -11.56
N ARG A 115 -4.57 1.40 -12.84
CA ARG A 115 -5.55 1.60 -13.93
C ARG A 115 -6.80 0.71 -13.83
N THR A 116 -6.68 -0.48 -13.24
CA THR A 116 -7.81 -1.40 -13.10
C THR A 116 -8.59 -1.21 -11.80
N GLY A 117 -8.21 -0.20 -11.01
CA GLY A 117 -8.88 0.16 -9.77
C GLY A 117 -8.49 -0.70 -8.58
N MET A 118 -7.42 -1.50 -8.66
CA MET A 118 -6.94 -2.36 -7.56
C MET A 118 -6.82 -1.58 -6.24
N PHE A 119 -6.09 -0.45 -6.26
CA PHE A 119 -5.85 0.37 -5.07
C PHE A 119 -7.10 1.13 -4.63
N ARG A 120 -7.99 1.47 -5.57
CA ARG A 120 -9.29 2.09 -5.27
C ARG A 120 -10.21 1.12 -4.55
N LEU A 121 -10.15 -0.17 -4.87
CA LEU A 121 -10.93 -1.25 -4.27
C LEU A 121 -10.29 -1.86 -3.01
N GLY A 122 -9.34 -1.16 -2.38
CA GLY A 122 -8.75 -1.55 -1.10
C GLY A 122 -7.50 -2.43 -1.20
N GLY A 123 -7.01 -2.72 -2.41
CA GLY A 123 -5.67 -3.28 -2.59
C GLY A 123 -4.63 -2.34 -1.99
N THR A 124 -3.71 -2.86 -1.20
CA THR A 124 -2.71 -2.10 -0.45
C THR A 124 -1.35 -2.75 -0.65
N ILE A 125 -0.36 -1.97 -1.08
CA ILE A 125 1.03 -2.44 -1.18
C ILE A 125 1.59 -2.59 0.22
N VAL A 126 2.18 -3.75 0.52
CA VAL A 126 2.87 -4.01 1.78
C VAL A 126 4.34 -4.37 1.52
N GLY A 127 5.05 -4.88 2.53
CA GLY A 127 6.42 -5.33 2.36
C GLY A 127 7.43 -4.19 2.13
N THR A 128 8.51 -4.49 1.42
CA THR A 128 9.64 -3.54 1.21
C THR A 128 9.23 -2.39 0.29
N THR A 129 8.36 -2.64 -0.69
CA THR A 129 7.85 -1.59 -1.59
C THR A 129 7.10 -0.52 -0.80
N ALA A 130 6.23 -0.90 0.14
CA ALA A 130 5.54 0.07 1.01
C ALA A 130 6.52 0.87 1.87
N TYR A 131 7.52 0.20 2.46
CA TYR A 131 8.56 0.85 3.27
C TYR A 131 9.28 1.96 2.49
N GLY A 132 9.69 1.70 1.25
CA GLY A 132 10.36 2.69 0.40
C GLY A 132 9.48 3.89 0.02
N LEU A 133 8.16 3.73 0.03
CA LEU A 133 7.23 4.82 -0.25
C LEU A 133 7.03 5.78 0.93
N TYR A 134 7.40 5.38 2.16
CA TYR A 134 7.33 6.28 3.31
C TYR A 134 8.31 7.45 3.24
N GLN A 135 9.26 7.47 2.31
CA GLN A 135 10.11 8.64 2.08
C GLN A 135 9.30 9.90 1.77
N GLY A 136 8.18 9.76 1.03
CA GLY A 136 7.31 10.88 0.68
C GLY A 136 6.29 11.21 1.78
N GLU A 137 5.93 10.22 2.59
CA GLU A 137 5.02 10.43 3.73
C GLU A 137 5.73 11.10 4.91
N LEU A 138 6.91 10.59 5.27
CA LEU A 138 7.67 11.05 6.43
C LEU A 138 8.68 12.15 6.06
N GLY A 139 8.94 12.36 4.78
CA GLY A 139 9.91 13.35 4.31
C GLY A 139 11.35 13.06 4.70
N VAL A 140 11.68 11.79 4.85
CA VAL A 140 13.02 11.30 5.19
C VAL A 140 13.59 10.46 4.05
N ARG A 141 14.90 10.56 3.85
CA ARG A 141 15.63 9.72 2.91
C ARG A 141 15.69 8.30 3.45
N MET A 142 15.30 7.35 2.62
CA MET A 142 15.43 5.93 2.90
C MET A 142 16.78 5.42 2.42
N ASP A 143 17.25 4.31 3.01
CA ASP A 143 18.48 3.66 2.56
C ASP A 143 18.20 2.79 1.33
N TYR A 144 18.95 3.02 0.25
CA TYR A 144 18.84 2.25 -0.98
C TYR A 144 19.28 0.79 -0.77
N GLU A 145 20.24 0.52 0.12
CA GLU A 145 20.71 -0.85 0.39
C GLU A 145 19.63 -1.71 1.08
N GLU A 146 18.83 -1.10 1.97
CA GLU A 146 17.70 -1.77 2.60
C GLU A 146 16.56 -2.10 1.59
N LEU A 147 16.47 -1.32 0.51
CA LEU A 147 15.46 -1.47 -0.55
C LEU A 147 15.92 -2.33 -1.73
N ALA A 148 17.22 -2.37 -2.04
CA ALA A 148 17.78 -2.95 -3.27
C ALA A 148 17.65 -4.49 -3.39
N GLN A 149 17.11 -5.18 -2.39
CA GLN A 149 17.05 -6.65 -2.34
C GLN A 149 15.69 -7.28 -2.67
N THR A 150 14.68 -6.53 -3.11
CA THR A 150 13.35 -7.13 -3.35
C THR A 150 12.80 -6.83 -4.74
N GLY A 151 12.80 -7.85 -5.60
CA GLY A 151 11.97 -7.90 -6.82
C GLY A 151 10.55 -8.42 -6.54
N ASP A 152 10.19 -8.55 -5.26
CA ASP A 152 8.91 -9.08 -4.80
C ASP A 152 7.96 -7.94 -4.46
N ILE A 153 6.73 -8.01 -4.96
CA ILE A 153 5.66 -7.07 -4.67
C ILE A 153 4.57 -7.81 -3.90
N ASP A 154 4.41 -7.40 -2.64
CA ASP A 154 3.35 -7.91 -1.78
C ASP A 154 2.13 -7.00 -1.90
N VAL A 155 1.03 -7.54 -2.44
CA VAL A 155 -0.27 -6.85 -2.50
C VAL A 155 -1.20 -7.50 -1.50
N ALA A 156 -1.66 -6.74 -0.53
CA ALA A 156 -2.56 -7.19 0.51
C ALA A 156 -3.93 -6.51 0.37
N SER A 157 -5.01 -7.25 0.61
CA SER A 157 -6.37 -6.71 0.57
C SER A 157 -7.25 -7.32 1.65
N PHE A 158 -8.25 -6.58 2.11
CA PHE A 158 -9.27 -7.10 3.02
C PHE A 158 -10.38 -7.79 2.23
N GLU A 159 -10.56 -9.10 2.47
CA GLU A 159 -11.73 -9.85 2.01
C GLU A 159 -13.05 -9.15 2.42
N ARG A 160 -13.14 -8.57 3.63
CA ARG A 160 -14.35 -7.91 4.12
C ARG A 160 -14.66 -6.57 3.44
N LEU A 161 -13.67 -5.81 2.98
CA LEU A 161 -13.94 -4.60 2.19
C LEU A 161 -14.45 -4.99 0.81
N SER A 162 -13.83 -5.99 0.17
CA SER A 162 -14.28 -6.54 -1.11
C SER A 162 -15.70 -7.14 -1.03
N VAL A 163 -16.03 -7.84 0.06
CA VAL A 163 -17.37 -8.41 0.29
C VAL A 163 -18.38 -7.33 0.67
N ALA A 164 -18.00 -6.32 1.48
CA ALA A 164 -18.89 -5.21 1.81
C ALA A 164 -19.21 -4.33 0.60
N LEU A 165 -18.32 -4.28 -0.40
CA LEU A 165 -18.51 -3.52 -1.63
C LEU A 165 -19.21 -4.34 -2.74
N GLU A 166 -19.21 -5.67 -2.69
CA GLU A 166 -19.69 -6.58 -3.78
C GLU A 166 -19.11 -6.25 -5.16
N ASP A 167 -18.11 -5.35 -5.22
CA ASP A 167 -17.55 -4.82 -6.44
C ASP A 167 -16.39 -5.68 -6.90
N LYS A 168 -16.24 -5.73 -8.22
CA LYS A 168 -15.10 -6.36 -8.87
C LYS A 168 -14.26 -5.27 -9.52
N VAL A 169 -12.96 -5.47 -9.52
CA VAL A 169 -12.05 -4.77 -10.44
C VAL A 169 -12.56 -4.86 -11.88
N GLU A 170 -12.30 -3.83 -12.68
CA GLU A 170 -12.76 -3.76 -14.08
C GLU A 170 -12.17 -4.89 -14.92
N ASP A 171 -10.89 -5.19 -14.67
CA ASP A 171 -10.17 -6.33 -15.20
C ASP A 171 -9.54 -7.10 -14.03
N ALA A 172 -9.75 -8.42 -13.97
CA ALA A 172 -9.19 -9.28 -12.93
C ALA A 172 -7.66 -9.12 -12.86
N PRO A 173 -7.07 -8.81 -11.69
CA PRO A 173 -5.62 -8.82 -11.48
C PRO A 173 -4.88 -10.01 -12.10
N GLY A 174 -5.46 -11.21 -12.04
CA GLY A 174 -4.90 -12.38 -12.71
C GLY A 174 -4.76 -12.24 -14.22
N ASP A 175 -5.68 -11.56 -14.91
CA ASP A 175 -5.62 -11.35 -16.35
C ASP A 175 -4.62 -10.24 -16.72
N ILE A 176 -4.52 -9.19 -15.90
CA ILE A 176 -3.46 -8.17 -16.01
C ILE A 176 -2.09 -8.83 -15.89
N LEU A 177 -1.92 -9.70 -14.90
CA LEU A 177 -0.68 -10.42 -14.65
C LEU A 177 -0.30 -11.29 -15.86
N LYS A 178 -1.24 -12.04 -16.44
CA LYS A 178 -1.00 -12.78 -17.69
C LYS A 178 -0.58 -11.88 -18.84
N GLN A 179 -1.21 -10.71 -19.01
CA GLN A 179 -0.83 -9.74 -20.05
C GLN A 179 0.61 -9.24 -19.84
N LEU A 180 1.02 -9.05 -18.59
CA LEU A 180 2.38 -8.65 -18.20
C LEU A 180 3.38 -9.82 -18.14
N LYS A 181 3.01 -11.00 -18.65
CA LYS A 181 3.83 -12.22 -18.67
C LYS A 181 4.23 -12.68 -17.27
N PHE A 182 3.28 -12.63 -16.34
CA PHE A 182 3.37 -13.32 -15.07
C PHE A 182 2.65 -14.66 -15.17
N ASP A 183 3.40 -15.71 -14.85
CA ASP A 183 2.89 -17.07 -14.78
C ASP A 183 2.44 -17.38 -13.35
N PRO A 184 1.29 -18.04 -13.18
CA PRO A 184 0.83 -18.48 -11.87
C PRO A 184 1.84 -19.47 -11.26
N VAL A 185 2.11 -19.35 -9.97
CA VAL A 185 2.93 -20.31 -9.21
C VAL A 185 2.01 -21.09 -8.29
N PRO A 186 1.57 -22.31 -8.67
CA PRO A 186 0.63 -23.08 -7.87
C PRO A 186 1.24 -23.49 -6.52
N GLY A 187 0.41 -23.48 -5.47
CA GLY A 187 0.75 -24.08 -4.20
C GLY A 187 1.01 -25.58 -4.35
N VAL A 188 2.00 -26.10 -3.61
CA VAL A 188 2.43 -27.51 -3.69
C VAL A 188 1.30 -28.47 -3.27
N ASN A 189 0.46 -28.06 -2.31
CA ASN A 189 -0.54 -28.94 -1.69
C ASN A 189 -1.99 -28.65 -2.13
N ASP A 190 -2.34 -27.39 -2.39
CA ASP A 190 -3.73 -26.96 -2.65
C ASP A 190 -3.98 -26.55 -4.11
N ARG A 191 -2.93 -26.51 -4.95
CA ARG A 191 -2.94 -25.97 -6.33
C ARG A 191 -3.47 -24.54 -6.44
N GLN A 192 -3.68 -23.83 -5.33
CA GLN A 192 -4.18 -22.46 -5.35
C GLN A 192 -3.06 -21.50 -5.75
N VAL A 193 -3.41 -20.46 -6.51
CA VAL A 193 -2.46 -19.50 -7.05
C VAL A 193 -2.60 -18.19 -6.30
N TRP A 194 -1.70 -17.98 -5.34
CA TRP A 194 -1.54 -16.72 -4.61
C TRP A 194 -0.21 -16.03 -4.90
N ARG A 195 0.70 -16.72 -5.61
CA ARG A 195 1.97 -16.19 -6.09
C ARG A 195 2.02 -16.21 -7.60
N TRP A 196 2.65 -15.21 -8.17
CA TRP A 196 2.85 -15.06 -9.60
C TRP A 196 4.30 -14.69 -9.86
N ARG A 197 4.89 -15.25 -10.90
CA ARG A 197 6.29 -14.98 -11.28
C ARG A 197 6.37 -14.45 -12.69
N GLN A 198 7.07 -13.35 -12.89
CA GLN A 198 7.32 -12.83 -14.23
C GLN A 198 8.31 -13.71 -14.99
N SER A 199 7.93 -14.16 -16.19
CA SER A 199 8.72 -15.16 -16.94
C SER A 199 10.12 -14.67 -17.33
N HIS A 200 10.30 -13.35 -17.52
CA HIS A 200 11.54 -12.78 -18.07
C HIS A 200 12.50 -12.27 -17.00
N THR A 201 12.00 -11.80 -15.85
CA THR A 201 12.79 -11.10 -14.83
C THR A 201 12.85 -11.87 -13.51
N GLY A 202 11.95 -12.84 -13.30
CA GLY A 202 11.80 -13.55 -12.04
C GLY A 202 11.10 -12.75 -10.93
N ALA A 203 10.63 -11.52 -11.21
CA ALA A 203 9.88 -10.70 -10.26
C ALA A 203 8.65 -11.46 -9.73
N MET A 204 8.34 -11.31 -8.46
CA MET A 204 7.24 -12.01 -7.80
C MET A 204 6.12 -11.07 -7.40
N VAL A 205 4.88 -11.52 -7.52
CA VAL A 205 3.72 -10.87 -6.90
C VAL A 205 3.05 -11.86 -5.96
N GLU A 206 2.88 -11.45 -4.71
CA GLU A 206 2.18 -12.24 -3.70
C GLU A 206 0.89 -11.53 -3.29
N PHE A 207 -0.23 -12.26 -3.30
CA PHE A 207 -1.50 -11.76 -2.79
C PHE A 207 -1.73 -12.24 -1.36
N LEU A 208 -2.03 -11.30 -0.47
CA LEU A 208 -2.19 -11.54 0.96
C LEU A 208 -3.57 -11.06 1.45
N THR A 209 -4.14 -11.77 2.42
CA THR A 209 -5.39 -11.37 3.09
C THR A 209 -5.29 -11.62 4.59
N PRO A 210 -6.03 -10.90 5.46
CA PRO A 210 -5.98 -11.18 6.88
C PRO A 210 -6.52 -12.56 7.27
N ALA A 211 -5.81 -13.27 8.14
CA ALA A 211 -6.29 -14.45 8.85
C ALA A 211 -6.78 -14.10 10.27
N PHE A 212 -7.75 -14.88 10.75
CA PHE A 212 -8.23 -14.85 12.13
C PHE A 212 -8.18 -16.29 12.68
N GLY A 213 -6.96 -16.82 12.85
CA GLY A 213 -6.73 -18.21 13.22
C GLY A 213 -5.76 -18.89 12.25
N GLU A 214 -6.23 -19.90 11.54
CA GLU A 214 -5.41 -20.66 10.58
C GLU A 214 -5.01 -19.80 9.36
N GLU A 215 -3.75 -19.93 8.97
CA GLU A 215 -3.15 -19.22 7.84
C GLU A 215 -3.20 -20.11 6.59
N THR A 216 -4.35 -20.10 5.93
CA THR A 216 -4.61 -20.89 4.72
C THR A 216 -4.80 -19.99 3.51
N VAL A 217 -4.63 -20.56 2.30
CA VAL A 217 -4.94 -19.83 1.07
C VAL A 217 -6.47 -19.73 0.94
N LYS A 218 -6.95 -18.53 0.59
CA LYS A 218 -8.37 -18.22 0.40
C LYS A 218 -8.61 -17.56 -0.95
N PRO A 219 -9.73 -17.82 -1.62
CA PRO A 219 -10.10 -17.07 -2.81
C PRO A 219 -10.40 -15.62 -2.45
N LEU A 220 -9.99 -14.67 -3.31
CA LEU A 220 -10.44 -13.28 -3.30
C LEU A 220 -11.22 -13.01 -4.59
N PRO A 221 -12.53 -13.32 -4.64
CA PRO A 221 -13.31 -13.27 -5.88
C PRO A 221 -13.34 -11.89 -6.54
N ALA A 222 -13.33 -10.82 -5.73
CA ALA A 222 -13.30 -9.44 -6.23
C ALA A 222 -12.04 -9.09 -7.02
N LEU A 223 -10.94 -9.82 -6.77
CA LEU A 223 -9.64 -9.65 -7.42
C LEU A 223 -9.32 -10.79 -8.41
N GLY A 224 -10.20 -11.79 -8.54
CA GLY A 224 -9.97 -12.93 -9.44
C GLY A 224 -8.70 -13.74 -9.15
N VAL A 225 -8.17 -13.68 -7.92
CA VAL A 225 -6.96 -14.37 -7.48
C VAL A 225 -7.20 -15.09 -6.16
N SER A 226 -6.31 -16.00 -5.77
CA SER A 226 -6.26 -16.49 -4.38
C SER A 226 -5.24 -15.67 -3.59
N ALA A 227 -5.38 -15.63 -2.28
CA ALA A 227 -4.46 -14.94 -1.39
C ALA A 227 -4.08 -15.80 -0.19
N GLN A 228 -2.83 -15.74 0.22
CA GLN A 228 -2.38 -16.35 1.47
C GLN A 228 -2.94 -15.56 2.65
N ALA A 229 -3.73 -16.22 3.50
CA ALA A 229 -4.21 -15.58 4.71
C ALA A 229 -3.10 -15.52 5.77
N LEU A 230 -2.82 -14.35 6.34
CA LEU A 230 -1.79 -14.15 7.37
C LEU A 230 -2.37 -13.45 8.59
N ASN A 231 -2.05 -13.96 9.78
CA ASN A 231 -2.38 -13.29 11.04
C ASN A 231 -1.61 -11.96 11.14
N TYR A 232 -2.13 -11.05 11.96
CA TYR A 232 -1.58 -9.70 12.22
C TYR A 232 -1.69 -8.72 11.04
N LEU A 233 -1.97 -9.21 9.83
CA LEU A 233 -2.13 -8.36 8.64
C LEU A 233 -3.33 -7.41 8.76
N ASN A 234 -4.38 -7.79 9.50
CA ASN A 234 -5.53 -6.91 9.78
C ASN A 234 -5.14 -5.62 10.50
N PHE A 235 -4.13 -5.66 11.37
CA PHE A 235 -3.65 -4.47 12.07
C PHE A 235 -2.86 -3.57 11.13
N LEU A 236 -2.06 -4.16 10.24
CA LEU A 236 -1.28 -3.43 9.25
C LEU A 236 -2.18 -2.71 8.26
N LEU A 237 -3.21 -3.39 7.76
CA LEU A 237 -4.09 -2.87 6.71
C LEU A 237 -5.15 -1.88 7.21
N LYS A 238 -5.26 -1.65 8.53
CA LYS A 238 -6.27 -0.74 9.06
C LYS A 238 -5.99 0.70 8.61
N ASP A 239 -6.96 1.30 7.93
CA ASP A 239 -6.96 2.69 7.46
C ASP A 239 -5.72 3.07 6.63
N PRO A 240 -5.49 2.41 5.46
CA PRO A 240 -4.32 2.66 4.64
C PRO A 240 -4.34 4.09 4.07
N ILE A 241 -3.16 4.58 3.72
CA ILE A 241 -2.94 5.93 3.20
C ILE A 241 -2.48 5.89 1.73
N PRO A 242 -2.86 6.92 0.96
CA PRO A 242 -2.41 7.06 -0.42
C PRO A 242 -0.93 7.47 -0.48
N ALA A 243 -0.17 6.89 -1.41
CA ALA A 243 1.22 7.24 -1.66
C ALA A 243 1.55 7.24 -3.17
N ILE A 244 2.64 7.90 -3.55
CA ILE A 244 3.08 7.95 -4.95
C ILE A 244 4.34 7.11 -5.16
N ALA A 245 4.21 6.06 -5.97
CA ALA A 245 5.37 5.36 -6.54
C ALA A 245 5.92 6.14 -7.74
N LEU A 246 7.22 6.46 -7.73
CA LEU A 246 7.84 7.34 -8.73
C LEU A 246 8.20 6.62 -10.04
N TYR A 247 7.19 6.17 -10.77
CA TYR A 247 7.33 5.61 -12.12
C TYR A 247 6.58 6.48 -13.14
N ARG A 248 7.22 6.77 -14.28
CA ARG A 248 6.70 7.72 -15.31
C ARG A 248 6.25 9.06 -14.69
N SER A 249 4.94 9.35 -14.67
CA SER A 249 4.34 10.57 -14.09
C SER A 249 3.87 10.39 -12.64
N GLY A 250 4.42 9.39 -11.94
CA GLY A 250 3.95 8.92 -10.65
C GLY A 250 2.80 7.91 -10.81
N VAL A 251 2.65 7.04 -9.83
CA VAL A 251 1.54 6.07 -9.74
C VAL A 251 0.94 6.18 -8.36
N LEU A 252 -0.36 6.51 -8.29
CA LEU A 252 -1.10 6.53 -7.03
C LEU A 252 -1.40 5.10 -6.59
N VAL A 253 -0.90 4.77 -5.39
CA VAL A 253 -1.07 3.47 -4.72
C VAL A 253 -1.59 3.68 -3.29
N GLN A 254 -1.94 2.59 -2.61
CA GLN A 254 -2.24 2.58 -1.18
C GLN A 254 -1.12 1.85 -0.44
N VAL A 255 -0.74 2.36 0.74
CA VAL A 255 0.21 1.73 1.66
C VAL A 255 -0.35 1.75 3.09
N PRO A 256 0.10 0.86 3.99
CA PRO A 256 -0.22 0.97 5.40
C PRO A 256 0.23 2.31 5.98
N ARG A 257 -0.32 2.66 7.14
CA ARG A 257 0.23 3.75 7.93
C ARG A 257 1.63 3.38 8.48
N PRO A 258 2.61 4.31 8.48
CA PRO A 258 3.99 4.01 8.87
C PRO A 258 4.12 3.50 10.32
N GLU A 259 3.34 4.03 11.25
CA GLU A 259 3.28 3.61 12.65
C GLU A 259 2.79 2.16 12.79
N ARG A 260 1.73 1.79 12.06
CA ARG A 260 1.22 0.42 12.03
C ARG A 260 2.22 -0.53 11.38
N PHE A 261 2.92 -0.07 10.34
CA PHE A 261 3.98 -0.83 9.71
C PHE A 261 5.13 -1.12 10.66
N ALA A 262 5.62 -0.11 11.38
CA ALA A 262 6.71 -0.25 12.34
C ALA A 262 6.38 -1.29 13.42
N ILE A 263 5.21 -1.18 14.05
CA ILE A 263 4.77 -2.11 15.09
C ILE A 263 4.52 -3.52 14.52
N HIS A 264 3.93 -3.62 13.33
CA HIS A 264 3.75 -4.91 12.66
C HIS A 264 5.09 -5.61 12.35
N LYS A 265 6.12 -4.87 11.98
CA LYS A 265 7.46 -5.41 11.74
C LYS A 265 8.10 -6.01 13.00
N LEU A 266 7.86 -5.43 14.18
CA LEU A 266 8.29 -6.04 15.46
C LEU A 266 7.66 -7.43 15.66
N ILE A 267 6.40 -7.62 15.25
CA ILE A 267 5.70 -8.90 15.36
C ILE A 267 6.24 -9.91 14.35
N VAL A 268 6.38 -9.52 13.08
CA VAL A 268 6.84 -10.42 12.01
C VAL A 268 8.30 -10.81 12.17
N ALA A 269 9.15 -9.90 12.68
CA ALA A 269 10.54 -10.21 12.97
C ALA A 269 10.70 -11.38 13.94
N ASP A 270 9.84 -11.47 14.96
CA ASP A 270 9.83 -12.60 15.91
C ASP A 270 9.21 -13.87 15.31
N ARG A 271 8.28 -13.75 14.35
CA ARG A 271 7.69 -14.92 13.66
C ARG A 271 8.71 -15.67 12.80
N ARG A 272 9.72 -14.96 12.29
CA ARG A 272 10.76 -15.48 11.39
C ARG A 272 11.91 -16.07 12.21
N GLN A 273 11.85 -17.38 12.50
CA GLN A 273 12.82 -18.09 13.33
C GLN A 273 13.62 -19.13 12.50
N GLY A 274 14.96 -19.01 12.53
CA GLY A 274 15.89 -20.01 11.98
C GLY A 274 16.21 -19.89 10.49
N GLY A 275 17.33 -20.49 10.07
CA GLY A 275 17.70 -20.65 8.67
C GLY A 275 17.75 -19.36 7.82
N PRO A 276 17.32 -19.42 6.54
CA PRO A 276 17.27 -18.27 5.63
C PRO A 276 16.45 -17.07 6.12
N ASP A 277 15.55 -17.28 7.10
CA ASP A 277 14.68 -16.23 7.64
C ASP A 277 15.37 -15.33 8.67
N GLN A 278 16.59 -15.66 9.13
CA GLN A 278 17.34 -14.77 10.03
C GLN A 278 17.67 -13.42 9.39
N LEU A 279 18.05 -13.41 8.11
CA LEU A 279 18.33 -12.17 7.38
C LEU A 279 17.06 -11.31 7.26
N LYS A 280 15.94 -11.95 6.93
CA LYS A 280 14.62 -11.30 6.85
C LYS A 280 14.18 -10.72 8.21
N SER A 281 14.39 -11.47 9.30
CA SER A 281 14.11 -11.03 10.66
C SER A 281 14.98 -9.83 11.08
N ARG A 282 16.26 -9.80 10.69
CA ARG A 282 17.14 -8.63 10.90
C ARG A 282 16.65 -7.43 10.10
N LYS A 283 16.28 -7.63 8.82
CA LYS A 283 15.72 -6.58 7.97
C LYS A 283 14.43 -5.99 8.56
N ASP A 284 13.51 -6.83 9.04
CA ASP A 284 12.27 -6.35 9.66
C ASP A 284 12.54 -5.51 10.91
N ARG A 285 13.50 -5.91 11.76
CA ARG A 285 13.91 -5.12 12.92
C ARG A 285 14.56 -3.79 12.52
N ALA A 286 15.40 -3.78 11.49
CA ALA A 286 16.03 -2.56 11.00
C ALA A 286 14.96 -1.56 10.50
N GLN A 287 14.02 -2.02 9.67
CA GLN A 287 12.89 -1.20 9.21
C GLN A 287 12.03 -0.67 10.37
N ALA A 288 11.75 -1.51 11.38
CA ALA A 288 11.02 -1.09 12.57
C ALA A 288 11.78 -0.05 13.38
N ALA A 289 13.08 -0.27 13.64
CA ALA A 289 13.93 0.68 14.36
C ALA A 289 13.99 2.03 13.65
N PHE A 290 14.14 2.03 12.32
CA PHE A 290 14.19 3.24 11.54
C PHE A 290 12.90 4.04 11.66
N LEU A 291 11.75 3.41 11.41
CA LEU A 291 10.46 4.08 11.47
C LEU A 291 10.11 4.54 12.88
N VAL A 292 10.40 3.73 13.92
CA VAL A 292 10.19 4.15 15.32
C VAL A 292 11.04 5.37 15.65
N ALA A 293 12.29 5.44 15.21
CA ALA A 293 13.13 6.60 15.46
C ALA A 293 12.58 7.87 14.81
N VAL A 294 12.15 7.80 13.55
CA VAL A 294 11.54 8.94 12.83
C VAL A 294 10.23 9.36 13.49
N LEU A 295 9.34 8.41 13.74
CA LEU A 295 8.01 8.68 14.28
C LEU A 295 8.05 9.16 15.73
N ALA A 296 8.97 8.68 16.56
CA ALA A 296 9.10 9.16 17.93
C ALA A 296 9.47 10.66 17.99
N ASP A 297 10.21 11.16 17.00
CA ASP A 297 10.62 12.57 16.95
C ASP A 297 9.53 13.43 16.26
N ASP A 298 8.92 12.95 15.17
CA ASP A 298 8.02 13.74 14.32
C ASP A 298 6.52 13.55 14.59
N ARG A 299 6.10 12.35 15.02
CA ARG A 299 4.69 11.94 15.20
C ARG A 299 4.50 11.00 16.42
N PRO A 300 4.93 11.40 17.63
CA PRO A 300 4.97 10.51 18.79
C PRO A 300 3.57 9.99 19.19
N ASP A 301 2.54 10.82 19.08
CA ASP A 301 1.17 10.45 19.45
C ASP A 301 0.61 9.34 18.55
N GLU A 302 0.80 9.44 17.22
CA GLU A 302 0.38 8.40 16.26
C GLU A 302 1.10 7.06 16.54
N LEU A 303 2.39 7.12 16.87
CA LEU A 303 3.18 5.94 17.23
C LEU A 303 2.69 5.31 18.55
N ALA A 304 2.41 6.13 19.56
CA ALA A 304 1.88 5.69 20.86
C ALA A 304 0.54 4.96 20.67
N GLU A 305 -0.41 5.57 19.96
CA GLU A 305 -1.71 4.97 19.68
C GLU A 305 -1.60 3.61 18.96
N ALA A 306 -0.72 3.51 17.96
CA ALA A 306 -0.50 2.26 17.24
C ALA A 306 0.14 1.18 18.13
N TYR A 307 1.07 1.58 19.01
CA TYR A 307 1.73 0.68 19.95
C TYR A 307 0.75 0.15 21.00
N GLU A 308 -0.04 1.04 21.61
CA GLU A 308 -1.09 0.69 22.57
C GLU A 308 -2.17 -0.20 21.95
N ASP A 309 -2.65 0.11 20.74
CA ASP A 309 -3.59 -0.72 19.99
C ASP A 309 -3.02 -2.14 19.83
N ALA A 310 -1.76 -2.27 19.44
CA ALA A 310 -1.12 -3.57 19.29
C ALA A 310 -0.98 -4.33 20.63
N LEU A 311 -0.61 -3.66 21.72
CA LEU A 311 -0.50 -4.26 23.05
C LEU A 311 -1.89 -4.66 23.60
N SER A 312 -2.96 -3.96 23.24
CA SER A 312 -4.33 -4.28 23.66
C SER A 312 -4.87 -5.59 23.05
N ARG A 313 -4.30 -6.04 21.93
CA ARG A 313 -4.82 -7.18 21.12
C ARG A 313 -4.57 -8.57 21.70
N GLY A 314 -3.86 -8.65 22.84
CA GLY A 314 -3.75 -9.87 23.64
C GLY A 314 -2.33 -10.34 23.93
N VAL A 315 -2.21 -11.37 24.77
CA VAL A 315 -0.92 -11.84 25.32
C VAL A 315 0.11 -12.25 24.25
N ARG A 316 -0.37 -12.85 23.15
CA ARG A 316 0.51 -13.27 22.04
C ARG A 316 1.12 -12.07 21.30
N TRP A 317 0.39 -10.96 21.18
CA TRP A 317 0.92 -9.73 20.56
C TRP A 317 2.04 -9.15 21.42
N ARG A 318 1.77 -8.96 22.72
CA ARG A 318 2.76 -8.47 23.69
C ARG A 318 4.02 -9.31 23.71
N ALA A 319 3.88 -10.64 23.75
CA ALA A 319 5.01 -11.56 23.76
C ALA A 319 5.93 -11.39 22.54
N ARG A 320 5.36 -11.30 21.33
CA ARG A 320 6.12 -11.14 20.08
C ARG A 320 6.82 -9.79 20.00
N ILE A 321 6.12 -8.72 20.35
CA ILE A 321 6.69 -7.37 20.35
C ILE A 321 7.87 -7.31 21.35
N ASN A 322 7.65 -7.80 22.58
CA ASN A 322 8.70 -7.83 23.61
C ASN A 322 9.90 -8.69 23.19
N ALA A 323 9.69 -9.81 22.48
CA ALA A 323 10.78 -10.65 22.00
C ALA A 323 11.67 -9.93 20.98
N SER A 324 11.08 -9.11 20.10
CA SER A 324 11.83 -8.26 19.17
C SER A 324 12.54 -7.12 19.89
N LEU A 325 11.85 -6.42 20.81
CA LEU A 325 12.40 -5.30 21.56
C LEU A 325 13.56 -5.67 22.49
N LYS A 326 13.59 -6.90 23.03
CA LYS A 326 14.76 -7.44 23.76
C LYS A 326 16.05 -7.42 22.95
N ARG A 327 15.96 -7.42 21.61
CA ARG A 327 17.11 -7.35 20.69
C ARG A 327 17.35 -5.94 20.14
N MET A 328 16.57 -4.96 20.59
CA MET A 328 16.53 -3.58 20.06
C MET A 328 16.40 -2.59 21.23
N PRO A 329 17.38 -2.52 22.14
CA PRO A 329 17.27 -1.73 23.38
C PRO A 329 16.93 -0.25 23.13
N GLU A 330 17.60 0.40 22.17
CA GLU A 330 17.31 1.80 21.80
C GLU A 330 15.86 2.00 21.32
N THR A 331 15.33 1.07 20.53
CA THR A 331 13.93 1.12 20.07
C THR A 331 12.95 0.88 21.22
N ALA A 332 13.31 -0.01 22.15
CA ALA A 332 12.50 -0.28 23.34
C ALA A 332 12.41 0.95 24.25
N GLU A 333 13.53 1.64 24.47
CA GLU A 333 13.59 2.89 25.24
C GLU A 333 12.74 3.98 24.60
N ARG A 334 12.83 4.16 23.27
CA ARG A 334 12.01 5.13 22.54
C ARG A 334 10.52 4.86 22.70
N LEU A 335 10.07 3.61 22.53
CA LEU A 335 8.66 3.26 22.70
C LEU A 335 8.20 3.38 24.15
N ALA A 336 9.06 3.09 25.13
CA ALA A 336 8.75 3.25 26.54
C ALA A 336 8.62 4.73 26.94
N ALA A 337 9.35 5.63 26.28
CA ALA A 337 9.28 7.08 26.52
C ALA A 337 8.01 7.74 25.96
N LEU A 338 7.19 7.01 25.17
CA LEU A 338 5.91 7.50 24.65
C LEU A 338 4.74 7.29 25.64
N ALA A 339 4.96 6.50 26.69
CA ALA A 339 3.92 6.02 27.62
C ALA A 339 3.76 6.90 28.87
#